data_AF-A0A812XUD4-F1
#
_entry.id   AF-A0A812XUD4-F1
#
_cell.length_a   1.000
_cell.length_b   1.000
_cell.length_c   1.000
_cell.angle_alpha   90.00
_cell.angle_beta   90.00
_cell.angle_gamma   90.00
#
_symmetry.space_group_name_H-M   'P 1'
#
loop_
_entity.id
_entity.type
_entity.pdbx_description
1 polymer ?
#
loop_
_entity_poly.entity_id
_entity_poly.type
_entity_poly.pdbx_seq_one_letter_code
_entity_poly.pdbx_strand_id
1 'polypeptide(L)'
;IPGQSLVVPEIFFGSFPDVRQNDNFCMRCSGYLLTRMAGDYKFFLSSDDGSLMYLNGEKIVDNDGCHGERERHSHHKSLSVGAHHVVLDMCEMGGGQNFKFHYQGPDTGVAKVKVPSSVLRHEAKLSDGLECDYFYGRAQCQVPDLKAMTPAHTAILPQILMENRNFPNLWQSDNFCIRCTGHLITKYPGSYKFFLNSDDGSLLYLNGEKLVDNDGCHGPREREGENFLAAGAHRLEVSMCDKGLGESFKMHYEGPDSGNAKVTVPRSVLKHEIKHLSDGLECVYFYNQAQCMVPDLGTGSPGNSVVVPDIFMEMGRFRGARQGNNFCLRCSGQLSVKTPGNYKFFTSSDDGSLLYLSGEKLVDNNGCHGERERQGEKFLAAGSYDLVVDMCEMGGGE
;
A
#
# COMPACT_ATOMS: atom_id res chain seq x y z
N ILE A 1 1.46 13.97 22.58
CA ILE A 1 1.74 13.89 21.11
C ILE A 1 0.91 12.72 20.60
N PRO A 2 0.10 12.85 19.53
CA PRO A 2 -0.62 11.71 18.97
C PRO A 2 0.39 10.63 18.56
N GLY A 3 0.14 9.38 18.94
CA GLY A 3 1.05 8.27 18.65
C GLY A 3 1.15 8.01 17.15
N GLN A 4 2.38 7.89 16.64
CA GLN A 4 2.63 7.43 15.28
C GLN A 4 2.43 5.90 15.22
N SER A 5 1.66 5.42 14.25
CA SER A 5 1.43 3.97 14.05
C SER A 5 2.29 3.47 12.90
N LEU A 6 3.18 2.52 13.17
CA LEU A 6 4.14 1.98 12.20
C LEU A 6 4.07 0.46 12.18
N VAL A 7 4.37 -0.14 11.02
CA VAL A 7 4.58 -1.59 10.92
C VAL A 7 6.02 -1.87 11.31
N VAL A 8 6.21 -2.62 12.39
CA VAL A 8 7.54 -3.00 12.86
C VAL A 8 7.82 -4.42 12.36
N PRO A 9 8.70 -4.62 11.37
CA PRO A 9 8.95 -5.94 10.79
C PRO A 9 9.69 -6.87 11.76
N GLU A 10 10.42 -6.32 12.75
CA GLU A 10 11.13 -7.06 13.77
C GLU A 10 11.17 -6.30 15.10
N ILE A 11 11.05 -7.01 16.23
CA ILE A 11 11.23 -6.40 17.55
C ILE A 11 12.73 -6.18 17.79
N PHE A 12 13.08 -4.92 18.05
CA PHE A 12 14.40 -4.32 17.85
C PHE A 12 15.49 -4.81 18.81
N PHE A 13 16.70 -5.01 18.29
CA PHE A 13 17.91 -5.13 19.11
C PHE A 13 18.68 -3.81 19.05
N GLY A 14 18.32 -2.84 19.89
CA GLY A 14 18.98 -1.53 19.96
C GLY A 14 18.02 -0.37 19.65
N SER A 15 18.49 0.63 18.87
CA SER A 15 17.75 1.86 18.57
C SER A 15 16.44 1.58 17.83
N PHE A 16 15.37 2.25 18.24
CA PHE A 16 14.08 2.25 17.57
C PHE A 16 14.11 3.29 16.42
N PRO A 17 14.22 2.87 15.16
CA PRO A 17 14.54 3.75 14.03
C PRO A 17 13.52 4.86 13.79
N ASP A 18 12.28 4.68 14.25
CA ASP A 18 11.20 5.63 14.07
C ASP A 18 10.77 6.36 15.36
N VAL A 19 11.42 6.06 16.49
CA VAL A 19 11.19 6.81 17.73
C VAL A 19 12.11 8.03 17.71
N ARG A 20 11.50 9.22 17.61
CA ARG A 20 12.22 10.49 17.49
C ARG A 20 12.84 10.98 18.80
N GLN A 21 12.49 10.37 19.93
CA GLN A 21 13.01 10.69 21.25
C GLN A 21 13.97 9.59 21.72
N ASN A 22 15.12 9.98 22.26
CA ASN A 22 16.01 9.01 22.88
C ASN A 22 15.42 8.52 24.22
N ASP A 23 14.91 9.40 25.06
CA ASP A 23 14.36 9.04 26.37
C ASP A 23 12.88 9.47 26.49
N ASN A 24 12.17 8.96 27.51
CA ASN A 24 10.79 9.32 27.85
C ASN A 24 9.79 9.00 26.73
N PHE A 25 9.78 7.76 26.25
CA PHE A 25 8.80 7.28 25.29
C PHE A 25 8.16 5.96 25.73
N CYS A 26 6.99 5.67 25.17
CA CYS A 26 6.38 4.34 25.25
C CYS A 26 5.94 3.90 23.86
N MET A 27 6.02 2.60 23.59
CA MET A 27 5.50 1.97 22.39
C MET A 27 4.50 0.87 22.76
N ARG A 28 3.54 0.67 21.86
CA ARG A 28 2.69 -0.51 21.84
C ARG A 28 2.81 -1.16 20.47
N CYS A 29 3.22 -2.42 20.45
CA CYS A 29 3.17 -3.27 19.26
C CYS A 29 1.98 -4.24 19.40
N SER A 30 1.14 -4.35 18.39
CA SER A 30 0.01 -5.29 18.38
C SER A 30 -0.05 -6.05 17.06
N GLY A 31 -0.43 -7.32 17.12
CA GLY A 31 -0.58 -8.17 15.95
C GLY A 31 -0.95 -9.58 16.34
N TYR A 32 -0.56 -10.55 15.52
CA TYR A 32 -0.81 -11.96 15.74
C TYR A 32 0.49 -12.75 15.63
N LEU A 33 0.65 -13.69 16.56
CA LEU A 33 1.63 -14.77 16.47
C LEU A 33 0.97 -15.99 15.83
N LEU A 34 1.57 -16.51 14.77
CA LEU A 34 1.14 -17.73 14.09
C LEU A 34 1.89 -18.95 14.66
N THR A 35 1.16 -19.83 15.32
CA THR A 35 1.67 -21.13 15.77
C THR A 35 1.42 -22.18 14.69
N ARG A 36 2.47 -22.91 14.28
CA ARG A 36 2.35 -24.00 13.30
C ARG A 36 2.07 -25.36 13.94
N MET A 37 2.34 -25.48 15.23
CA MET A 37 2.16 -26.69 16.02
C MET A 37 1.41 -26.33 17.30
N ALA A 38 0.39 -27.11 17.64
CA ALA A 38 -0.26 -26.98 18.94
C ALA A 38 0.67 -27.49 20.05
N GLY A 39 0.55 -26.92 21.25
CA GLY A 39 1.29 -27.36 22.43
C GLY A 39 1.65 -26.21 23.36
N ASP A 40 2.61 -26.45 24.25
CA ASP A 40 2.98 -25.50 25.30
C ASP A 40 4.07 -24.54 24.86
N TYR A 41 3.75 -23.26 24.89
CA TYR A 41 4.66 -22.16 24.57
C TYR A 41 5.05 -21.39 25.82
N LYS A 42 6.25 -20.83 25.84
CA LYS A 42 6.70 -19.91 26.88
C LYS A 42 7.34 -18.69 26.21
N PHE A 43 7.00 -17.51 26.72
CA PHE A 43 7.36 -16.23 26.14
C PHE A 43 8.29 -15.45 27.07
N PHE A 44 9.21 -14.68 26.51
CA PHE A 44 10.22 -13.95 27.25
C PHE A 44 10.32 -12.52 26.70
N LEU A 45 10.30 -11.54 27.59
CA LEU A 45 10.61 -10.13 27.29
C LEU A 45 11.85 -9.71 28.06
N SER A 46 12.85 -9.18 27.37
CA SER A 46 13.98 -8.45 27.96
C SER A 46 13.82 -6.97 27.63
N SER A 47 13.79 -6.10 28.63
CA SER A 47 13.68 -4.66 28.39
C SER A 47 14.48 -3.81 29.36
N ASP A 48 14.83 -2.62 28.88
CA ASP A 48 15.35 -1.47 29.60
C ASP A 48 14.60 -0.27 29.00
N ASP A 49 13.67 0.41 29.69
CA ASP A 49 13.07 0.10 31.01
C ASP A 49 11.96 -1.00 30.94
N GLY A 50 10.70 -0.66 31.21
CA GLY A 50 9.63 -1.61 31.51
C GLY A 50 8.92 -2.15 30.27
N SER A 51 8.43 -3.39 30.35
CA SER A 51 7.61 -3.98 29.28
C SER A 51 6.53 -4.95 29.77
N LEU A 52 5.46 -5.08 28.99
CA LEU A 52 4.34 -5.98 29.25
C LEU A 52 4.04 -6.82 28.00
N MET A 53 3.62 -8.06 28.19
CA MET A 53 3.07 -8.89 27.10
C MET A 53 1.67 -9.35 27.43
N TYR A 54 0.78 -9.22 26.45
CA TYR A 54 -0.55 -9.80 26.44
C TYR A 54 -0.67 -10.82 25.31
N LEU A 55 -1.32 -11.95 25.60
CA LEU A 55 -1.62 -13.01 24.65
C LEU A 55 -3.12 -13.30 24.71
N ASN A 56 -3.82 -13.14 23.59
CA ASN A 56 -5.27 -13.24 23.47
C ASN A 56 -6.02 -12.36 24.51
N GLY A 57 -5.44 -11.19 24.82
CA GLY A 57 -5.99 -10.23 25.79
C GLY A 57 -5.59 -10.49 27.25
N GLU A 58 -5.00 -11.64 27.58
CA GLU A 58 -4.49 -11.93 28.93
C GLU A 58 -3.05 -11.44 29.09
N LYS A 59 -2.73 -10.72 30.17
CA LYS A 59 -1.33 -10.36 30.49
C LYS A 59 -0.56 -11.61 30.93
N ILE A 60 0.50 -11.96 30.20
CA ILE A 60 1.28 -13.18 30.44
C ILE A 60 2.74 -12.94 30.81
N VAL A 61 3.28 -11.74 30.54
CA VAL A 61 4.59 -11.30 31.03
C VAL A 61 4.42 -9.91 31.61
N ASP A 62 4.93 -9.72 32.83
CA ASP A 62 4.99 -8.44 33.51
C ASP A 62 6.45 -8.14 33.85
N ASN A 63 7.05 -7.24 33.06
CA ASN A 63 8.38 -6.69 33.26
C ASN A 63 8.29 -5.18 33.46
N ASP A 64 7.26 -4.69 34.15
CA ASP A 64 7.04 -3.25 34.31
C ASP A 64 8.02 -2.59 35.30
N GLY A 65 8.02 -1.25 35.29
CA GLY A 65 8.82 -0.36 36.13
C GLY A 65 10.13 0.11 35.50
N CYS A 66 10.77 1.10 36.14
CA CYS A 66 12.09 1.59 35.73
C CYS A 66 13.19 0.64 36.22
N HIS A 67 14.00 0.13 35.30
CA HIS A 67 15.10 -0.77 35.58
C HIS A 67 16.02 -0.89 34.36
N GLY A 68 17.31 -1.15 34.61
CA GLY A 68 18.23 -1.58 33.56
C GLY A 68 17.80 -2.90 32.89
N GLU A 69 18.46 -3.30 31.80
CA GLU A 69 18.09 -4.50 31.03
C GLU A 69 17.81 -5.72 31.93
N ARG A 70 16.56 -6.20 31.87
CA ARG A 70 16.10 -7.37 32.64
C ARG A 70 15.14 -8.20 31.81
N GLU A 71 15.28 -9.52 31.91
CA GLU A 71 14.36 -10.48 31.32
C GLU A 71 13.31 -11.01 32.31
N ARG A 72 12.06 -11.08 31.86
CA ARG A 72 10.93 -11.78 32.49
C ARG A 72 10.28 -12.72 31.49
N HIS A 73 9.50 -13.68 31.99
CA HIS A 73 8.88 -14.69 31.16
C HIS A 73 7.53 -15.16 31.69
N SER A 74 6.72 -15.75 30.81
CA SER A 74 5.42 -16.30 31.14
C SER A 74 5.53 -17.69 31.79
N HIS A 75 4.44 -18.18 32.38
CA HIS A 75 4.25 -19.63 32.50
C HIS A 75 4.06 -20.27 31.13
N HIS A 76 4.01 -21.61 31.08
CA HIS A 76 3.60 -22.31 29.86
C HIS A 76 2.16 -21.95 29.50
N LYS A 77 1.94 -21.66 28.22
CA LYS A 77 0.64 -21.33 27.61
C LYS A 77 0.36 -22.33 26.50
N SER A 78 -0.69 -23.12 26.67
CA SER A 78 -1.11 -24.08 25.66
C SER A 78 -1.80 -23.33 24.52
N LEU A 79 -1.23 -23.43 23.33
CA LEU A 79 -1.73 -22.78 22.12
C LEU A 79 -2.17 -23.84 21.10
N SER A 80 -3.27 -23.55 20.39
CA SER A 80 -3.66 -24.31 19.20
C SER A 80 -2.78 -23.94 18.01
N VAL A 81 -2.93 -24.63 16.88
CA VAL A 81 -2.42 -24.12 15.59
C VAL A 81 -3.26 -22.90 15.19
N GLY A 82 -2.63 -21.84 14.70
CA GLY A 82 -3.32 -20.67 14.15
C GLY A 82 -2.80 -19.34 14.68
N ALA A 83 -3.63 -18.31 14.52
CA ALA A 83 -3.30 -16.95 14.92
C ALA A 83 -3.70 -16.68 16.37
N HIS A 84 -2.78 -16.11 17.14
CA HIS A 84 -3.01 -15.67 18.51
C HIS A 84 -2.68 -14.20 18.64
N HIS A 85 -3.61 -13.40 19.15
CA HIS A 85 -3.42 -11.96 19.28
C HIS A 85 -2.33 -11.69 20.32
N VAL A 86 -1.35 -10.86 19.98
CA VAL A 86 -0.25 -10.47 20.86
C VAL A 86 -0.20 -8.96 20.95
N VAL A 87 -0.07 -8.44 22.17
CA VAL A 87 0.21 -7.03 22.44
C VAL A 87 1.46 -6.95 23.29
N LEU A 88 2.38 -6.08 22.91
CA LEU A 88 3.61 -5.78 23.62
C LEU A 88 3.64 -4.29 23.95
N ASP A 89 3.71 -3.95 25.23
CA ASP A 89 3.94 -2.58 25.67
C ASP A 89 5.38 -2.46 26.14
N MET A 90 6.03 -1.35 25.83
CA MET A 90 7.35 -1.01 26.35
C MET A 90 7.43 0.48 26.62
N CYS A 91 8.06 0.87 27.72
CA CYS A 91 8.34 2.26 28.05
C CYS A 91 9.83 2.40 28.38
N GLU A 92 10.40 3.51 27.92
CA GLU A 92 11.75 3.95 28.23
C GLU A 92 11.69 5.31 28.93
N MET A 93 12.30 5.42 30.11
CA MET A 93 12.40 6.67 30.85
C MET A 93 13.75 7.34 30.65
N GLY A 94 14.83 6.57 30.61
CA GLY A 94 16.13 7.01 30.10
C GLY A 94 17.31 6.16 30.53
N GLY A 95 18.40 6.24 29.77
CA GLY A 95 19.60 5.43 30.00
C GLY A 95 19.86 4.47 28.84
N GLY A 96 20.05 3.19 29.15
CA GLY A 96 20.26 2.15 28.14
C GLY A 96 18.93 1.70 27.54
N GLN A 97 18.89 1.39 26.24
CA GLN A 97 17.64 1.03 25.57
C GLN A 97 17.74 -0.36 24.95
N ASN A 98 16.85 -1.26 25.38
CA ASN A 98 16.71 -2.59 24.79
C ASN A 98 15.27 -3.07 24.87
N PHE A 99 14.80 -3.79 23.84
CA PHE A 99 13.53 -4.51 23.92
C PHE A 99 13.55 -5.80 23.07
N LYS A 100 13.68 -6.97 23.71
CA LYS A 100 13.86 -8.26 23.04
C LYS A 100 12.67 -9.17 23.31
N PHE A 101 12.07 -9.72 22.25
CA PHE A 101 10.99 -10.72 22.34
C PHE A 101 11.46 -12.10 21.86
N HIS A 102 11.39 -13.08 22.76
CA HIS A 102 11.72 -14.47 22.47
C HIS A 102 10.57 -15.40 22.83
N TYR A 103 10.54 -16.56 22.19
CA TYR A 103 9.63 -17.64 22.53
C TYR A 103 10.31 -19.01 22.45
N GLN A 104 9.76 -19.98 23.16
CA GLN A 104 10.08 -21.39 23.03
C GLN A 104 8.77 -22.16 22.91
N GLY A 105 8.73 -23.17 22.05
CA GLY A 105 7.55 -24.00 21.85
C GLY A 105 7.82 -25.17 20.90
N PRO A 106 6.79 -25.96 20.58
CA PRO A 106 6.92 -27.08 19.65
C PRO A 106 7.47 -26.69 18.27
N ASP A 107 7.08 -25.53 17.74
CA ASP A 107 7.51 -25.02 16.43
C ASP A 107 8.98 -24.54 16.40
N THR A 108 9.60 -24.33 17.56
CA THR A 108 11.02 -23.99 17.71
C THR A 108 11.87 -25.20 18.08
N GLY A 109 11.29 -26.40 18.09
CA GLY A 109 11.95 -27.59 18.64
C GLY A 109 12.32 -27.39 20.12
N VAL A 110 11.46 -26.70 20.87
CA VAL A 110 11.63 -26.30 22.29
C VAL A 110 12.87 -25.46 22.61
N ALA A 111 13.58 -24.94 21.61
CA ALA A 111 14.63 -23.96 21.81
C ALA A 111 14.04 -22.55 22.04
N LYS A 112 14.64 -21.78 22.95
CA LYS A 112 14.37 -20.35 23.08
C LYS A 112 15.01 -19.61 21.92
N VAL A 113 14.19 -18.97 21.08
CA VAL A 113 14.65 -18.23 19.90
C VAL A 113 13.99 -16.85 19.84
N LYS A 114 14.62 -15.90 19.12
CA LYS A 114 13.97 -14.63 18.76
C LYS A 114 12.71 -14.97 17.98
N VAL A 115 11.60 -14.32 18.28
CA VAL A 115 10.37 -14.50 17.49
C VAL A 115 10.64 -14.02 16.06
N PRO A 116 10.62 -14.91 15.04
CA PRO A 116 10.95 -14.51 13.69
C PRO A 116 9.80 -13.71 13.07
N SER A 117 10.10 -12.74 12.22
CA SER A 117 9.10 -11.97 11.46
C SER A 117 8.15 -12.87 10.66
N SER A 118 8.64 -14.05 10.24
CA SER A 118 7.87 -15.05 9.49
C SER A 118 6.66 -15.63 10.24
N VAL A 119 6.63 -15.56 11.57
CA VAL A 119 5.49 -15.99 12.41
C VAL A 119 4.66 -14.83 12.96
N LEU A 120 5.04 -13.58 12.68
CA LEU A 120 4.28 -12.40 13.07
C LEU A 120 3.40 -11.91 11.92
N ARG A 121 2.19 -11.49 12.25
CA ARG A 121 1.26 -10.82 11.33
C ARG A 121 0.71 -9.57 12.01
N HIS A 122 0.39 -8.55 11.25
CA HIS A 122 -0.40 -7.41 11.73
C HIS A 122 -1.76 -7.43 11.01
N GLU A 123 -2.77 -6.80 11.59
CA GLU A 123 -3.97 -6.49 10.82
C GLU A 123 -3.58 -5.44 9.77
N ALA A 124 -3.87 -5.72 8.51
CA ALA A 124 -3.86 -4.66 7.51
C ALA A 124 -5.05 -3.74 7.82
N LYS A 125 -4.79 -2.44 7.99
CA LYS A 125 -5.89 -1.48 7.93
C LYS A 125 -6.38 -1.48 6.49
N LEU A 126 -7.67 -1.70 6.30
CA LEU A 126 -8.27 -1.81 4.98
C LEU A 126 -9.05 -0.53 4.64
N SER A 127 -8.92 -0.06 3.41
CA SER A 127 -9.74 1.03 2.83
C SER A 127 -10.43 0.54 1.57
N ASP A 128 -11.44 1.26 1.09
CA ASP A 128 -12.27 0.86 -0.06
C ASP A 128 -11.47 0.82 -1.37
N GLY A 129 -11.80 -0.14 -2.24
CA GLY A 129 -11.23 -0.31 -3.58
C GLY A 129 -9.97 -1.16 -3.62
N LEU A 130 -9.49 -1.47 -4.83
CA LEU A 130 -8.26 -2.20 -5.12
C LEU A 130 -7.17 -1.23 -5.58
N GLU A 131 -5.92 -1.50 -5.22
CA GLU A 131 -4.77 -0.77 -5.76
C GLU A 131 -4.41 -1.36 -7.12
N CYS A 132 -4.49 -0.56 -8.18
CA CYS A 132 -4.33 -1.00 -9.56
C CYS A 132 -3.17 -0.29 -10.25
N ASP A 133 -2.21 -1.09 -10.70
CA ASP A 133 -1.06 -0.70 -11.50
C ASP A 133 -1.39 -0.76 -12.99
N TYR A 134 -1.04 0.29 -13.73
CA TYR A 134 -1.29 0.42 -15.16
C TYR A 134 0.03 0.38 -15.93
N PHE A 135 0.06 -0.37 -17.03
CA PHE A 135 1.23 -0.58 -17.87
C PHE A 135 0.87 -0.32 -19.33
N TYR A 136 1.66 0.45 -20.04
CA TYR A 136 1.39 0.82 -21.43
C TYR A 136 2.51 0.39 -22.37
N GLY A 137 2.16 -0.02 -23.58
CA GLY A 137 3.13 -0.44 -24.59
C GLY A 137 3.75 -1.82 -24.33
N ARG A 138 3.17 -2.60 -23.40
CA ARG A 138 3.75 -3.85 -22.89
C ARG A 138 2.83 -5.07 -23.05
N ALA A 139 1.67 -4.92 -23.68
CA ALA A 139 0.73 -6.02 -23.80
C ALA A 139 1.30 -7.14 -24.66
N GLN A 140 1.16 -8.36 -24.17
CA GLN A 140 1.53 -9.60 -24.85
C GLN A 140 0.29 -10.50 -24.90
N CYS A 141 0.29 -11.51 -25.76
CA CYS A 141 -0.84 -12.43 -25.80
C CYS A 141 -1.00 -13.24 -24.51
N GLN A 142 0.07 -13.43 -23.75
CA GLN A 142 -0.02 -13.94 -22.40
C GLN A 142 0.25 -12.78 -21.46
N VAL A 143 -0.54 -12.64 -20.39
CA VAL A 143 -0.29 -11.64 -19.37
C VAL A 143 1.13 -11.85 -18.82
N PRO A 144 2.05 -10.88 -18.99
CA PRO A 144 3.42 -11.01 -18.51
C PRO A 144 3.46 -10.93 -16.97
N ASP A 145 4.63 -11.17 -16.38
CA ASP A 145 4.83 -10.95 -14.94
C ASP A 145 4.83 -9.44 -14.62
N LEU A 146 3.64 -8.87 -14.49
CA LEU A 146 3.42 -7.46 -14.19
C LEU A 146 3.99 -7.05 -12.82
N LYS A 147 4.16 -8.01 -11.89
CA LYS A 147 4.78 -7.74 -10.58
C LYS A 147 6.27 -7.43 -10.70
N ALA A 148 6.94 -7.94 -11.73
CA ALA A 148 8.35 -7.68 -11.99
C ALA A 148 8.58 -6.38 -12.81
N MET A 149 7.53 -5.63 -13.11
CA MET A 149 7.57 -4.44 -13.96
C MET A 149 7.29 -3.17 -13.15
N THR A 150 7.76 -2.03 -13.66
CA THR A 150 7.41 -0.71 -13.13
C THR A 150 6.14 -0.21 -13.80
N PRO A 151 5.08 0.14 -13.04
CA PRO A 151 3.87 0.71 -13.62
C PRO A 151 4.10 2.13 -14.13
N ALA A 152 3.32 2.54 -15.13
CA ALA A 152 3.25 3.93 -15.57
C ALA A 152 2.60 4.82 -14.50
N HIS A 153 1.55 4.31 -13.86
CA HIS A 153 0.93 4.88 -12.67
C HIS A 153 0.13 3.82 -11.92
N THR A 154 -0.28 4.19 -10.72
CA THR A 154 -1.15 3.39 -9.84
C THR A 154 -2.38 4.22 -9.50
N ALA A 155 -3.53 3.57 -9.35
CA ALA A 155 -4.76 4.21 -8.90
C ALA A 155 -5.61 3.26 -8.03
N ILE A 156 -6.41 3.83 -7.12
CA ILE A 156 -7.43 3.06 -6.39
C ILE A 156 -8.69 2.89 -7.25
N LEU A 157 -9.06 1.64 -7.55
CA LEU A 157 -10.29 1.31 -8.26
C LEU A 157 -11.38 0.77 -7.31
N PRO A 158 -12.58 1.36 -7.30
CA PRO A 158 -13.66 0.87 -6.46
C PRO A 158 -14.22 -0.48 -6.95
N GLN A 159 -14.02 -0.84 -8.22
CA GLN A 159 -14.54 -2.08 -8.83
C GLN A 159 -13.82 -2.41 -10.14
N ILE A 160 -13.84 -3.68 -10.54
CA ILE A 160 -13.42 -4.13 -11.87
C ILE A 160 -14.66 -4.21 -12.78
N LEU A 161 -14.99 -3.08 -13.41
CA LEU A 161 -16.12 -2.97 -14.32
C LEU A 161 -15.81 -1.92 -15.39
N MET A 162 -15.60 -2.39 -16.63
CA MET A 162 -15.57 -1.55 -17.81
C MET A 162 -16.98 -1.31 -18.35
N GLU A 163 -17.36 -0.05 -18.57
CA GLU A 163 -18.66 0.34 -19.12
C GLU A 163 -18.49 1.19 -20.37
N ASN A 164 -19.19 0.85 -21.45
CA ASN A 164 -19.14 1.58 -22.73
C ASN A 164 -17.70 1.78 -23.29
N ARG A 165 -16.83 0.77 -23.13
CA ARG A 165 -15.38 0.84 -23.46
C ARG A 165 -14.62 1.93 -22.71
N ASN A 166 -15.08 2.26 -21.50
CA ASN A 166 -14.38 3.13 -20.59
C ASN A 166 -14.01 2.34 -19.34
N PHE A 167 -12.70 2.26 -19.08
CA PHE A 167 -12.18 1.75 -17.82
C PHE A 167 -11.54 2.91 -17.04
N PRO A 168 -11.83 3.07 -15.74
CA PRO A 168 -11.33 4.21 -14.99
C PRO A 168 -9.80 4.30 -15.01
N ASN A 169 -9.28 5.52 -15.09
CA ASN A 169 -7.85 5.87 -15.05
C ASN A 169 -6.99 5.26 -16.17
N LEU A 170 -7.61 4.87 -17.29
CA LEU A 170 -6.91 4.38 -18.48
C LEU A 170 -6.50 5.55 -19.40
N TRP A 171 -5.21 5.68 -19.70
CA TRP A 171 -4.67 6.73 -20.58
C TRP A 171 -4.53 6.33 -22.05
N GLN A 172 -4.56 5.04 -22.36
CA GLN A 172 -4.45 4.50 -23.73
C GLN A 172 -5.49 3.39 -23.90
N SER A 173 -6.23 3.40 -25.01
CA SER A 173 -7.29 2.41 -25.26
C SER A 173 -6.75 1.03 -25.65
N ASP A 174 -5.52 0.95 -26.17
CA ASP A 174 -4.96 -0.29 -26.70
C ASP A 174 -3.56 -0.53 -26.14
N ASN A 175 -3.08 -1.77 -26.20
CA ASN A 175 -1.72 -2.15 -25.82
C ASN A 175 -1.38 -1.78 -24.37
N PHE A 176 -2.28 -2.14 -23.45
CA PHE A 176 -2.12 -1.89 -22.03
C PHE A 176 -2.27 -3.17 -21.21
N CYS A 177 -1.76 -3.14 -19.99
CA CYS A 177 -2.07 -4.11 -18.96
C CYS A 177 -2.46 -3.41 -17.66
N ILE A 178 -3.26 -4.08 -16.85
CA ILE A 178 -3.69 -3.64 -15.54
C ILE A 178 -3.46 -4.78 -14.56
N ARG A 179 -2.93 -4.46 -13.37
CA ARG A 179 -2.82 -5.39 -12.25
C ARG A 179 -3.41 -4.76 -11.01
N CYS A 180 -4.54 -5.28 -10.57
CA CYS A 180 -5.24 -4.84 -9.38
C CYS A 180 -4.99 -5.80 -8.22
N THR A 181 -4.61 -5.27 -7.06
CA THR A 181 -4.35 -6.05 -5.84
C THR A 181 -5.11 -5.50 -4.65
N GLY A 182 -5.47 -6.39 -3.73
CA GLY A 182 -6.18 -6.02 -2.51
C GLY A 182 -6.80 -7.24 -1.83
N HIS A 183 -7.99 -7.05 -1.28
CA HIS A 183 -8.75 -8.03 -0.54
C HIS A 183 -10.21 -8.03 -0.98
N LEU A 184 -10.77 -9.23 -1.09
CA LEU A 184 -12.20 -9.47 -1.12
C LEU A 184 -12.69 -9.77 0.29
N ILE A 185 -13.73 -9.09 0.74
CA ILE A 185 -14.38 -9.34 2.04
C ILE A 185 -15.63 -10.20 1.82
N THR A 186 -15.65 -11.39 2.42
CA THR A 186 -16.84 -12.23 2.46
C THR A 186 -17.49 -12.17 3.85
N LYS A 187 -18.80 -12.00 3.91
CA LYS A 187 -19.56 -11.98 5.16
C LYS A 187 -19.94 -13.39 5.60
N TYR A 188 -20.34 -14.23 4.66
CA TYR A 188 -20.74 -15.60 4.95
C TYR A 188 -19.77 -16.61 4.35
N PRO A 189 -19.41 -17.68 5.09
CA PRO A 189 -18.61 -18.75 4.53
C PRO A 189 -19.43 -19.55 3.51
N GLY A 190 -18.77 -20.10 2.49
CA GLY A 190 -19.41 -20.96 1.50
C GLY A 190 -18.66 -21.04 0.18
N SER A 191 -19.27 -21.68 -0.82
CA SER A 191 -18.72 -21.74 -2.17
C SER A 191 -18.97 -20.44 -2.92
N TYR A 192 -17.91 -19.87 -3.49
CA TYR A 192 -17.97 -18.67 -4.33
C TYR A 192 -17.43 -18.98 -5.71
N LYS A 193 -18.23 -18.67 -6.73
CA LYS A 193 -17.85 -18.76 -8.13
C LYS A 193 -17.52 -17.36 -8.65
N PHE A 194 -16.35 -17.19 -9.23
CA PHE A 194 -15.88 -15.94 -9.81
C PHE A 194 -15.89 -16.04 -11.32
N PHE A 195 -16.15 -14.91 -11.98
CA PHE A 195 -16.19 -14.82 -13.43
C PHE A 195 -15.34 -13.63 -13.88
N LEU A 196 -14.45 -13.85 -14.85
CA LEU A 196 -13.74 -12.81 -15.57
C LEU A 196 -14.21 -12.79 -17.02
N ASN A 197 -14.74 -11.66 -17.45
CA ASN A 197 -15.06 -11.38 -18.84
C ASN A 197 -14.06 -10.36 -19.39
N SER A 198 -13.31 -10.76 -20.41
CA SER A 198 -12.25 -9.92 -20.97
C SER A 198 -12.00 -10.10 -22.47
N ASP A 199 -11.47 -9.03 -23.08
CA ASP A 199 -10.88 -8.96 -24.42
C ASP A 199 -9.65 -8.03 -24.31
N ASP A 200 -8.40 -8.48 -24.34
CA ASP A 200 -7.91 -9.86 -24.45
C ASP A 200 -7.85 -10.59 -23.09
N GLY A 201 -6.66 -11.00 -22.63
CA GLY A 201 -6.45 -12.02 -21.61
C GLY A 201 -6.45 -11.49 -20.19
N SER A 202 -7.11 -12.20 -19.28
CA SER A 202 -7.17 -11.85 -17.85
C SER A 202 -6.97 -13.03 -16.91
N LEU A 203 -6.51 -12.75 -15.70
CA LEU A 203 -6.24 -13.74 -14.66
C LEU A 203 -6.83 -13.27 -13.32
N LEU A 204 -7.34 -14.21 -12.52
CA LEU A 204 -7.74 -13.97 -11.14
C LEU A 204 -7.00 -14.94 -10.22
N TYR A 205 -6.36 -14.39 -9.20
CA TYR A 205 -5.74 -15.13 -8.11
C TYR A 205 -6.47 -14.80 -6.80
N LEU A 206 -6.72 -15.84 -6.02
CA LEU A 206 -7.33 -15.73 -4.70
C LEU A 206 -6.43 -16.43 -3.69
N ASN A 207 -6.05 -15.72 -2.63
CA ASN A 207 -5.09 -16.19 -1.62
C ASN A 207 -3.75 -16.67 -2.21
N GLY A 208 -3.36 -16.10 -3.36
CA GLY A 208 -2.13 -16.43 -4.08
C GLY A 208 -2.25 -17.60 -5.06
N GLU A 209 -3.40 -18.28 -5.11
CA GLU A 209 -3.66 -19.39 -6.03
C GLU A 209 -4.47 -18.90 -7.25
N LYS A 210 -4.10 -19.34 -8.45
CA LYS A 210 -4.82 -18.99 -9.68
C LYS A 210 -6.19 -19.65 -9.68
N LEU A 211 -7.24 -18.86 -9.69
CA LEU A 211 -8.63 -19.31 -9.64
C LEU A 211 -9.33 -19.22 -11.00
N VAL A 212 -9.11 -18.13 -11.75
CA VAL A 212 -9.65 -17.97 -13.11
C VAL A 212 -8.49 -17.73 -14.07
N ASP A 213 -8.42 -18.57 -15.10
CA ASP A 213 -7.46 -18.45 -16.20
C ASP A 213 -8.21 -18.12 -17.50
N ASN A 214 -8.23 -16.84 -17.84
CA ASN A 214 -8.73 -16.33 -19.10
C ASN A 214 -7.59 -15.72 -19.92
N ASP A 215 -6.39 -16.29 -19.87
CA ASP A 215 -5.24 -15.75 -20.60
C ASP A 215 -5.32 -16.02 -22.12
N GLY A 216 -4.43 -15.39 -22.87
CA GLY A 216 -4.38 -15.48 -24.33
C GLY A 216 -4.92 -14.24 -25.05
N CYS A 217 -4.47 -14.01 -26.29
CA CYS A 217 -5.17 -13.10 -27.21
C CYS A 217 -6.50 -13.75 -27.65
N HIS A 218 -7.61 -13.07 -27.45
CA HIS A 218 -8.95 -13.51 -27.83
C HIS A 218 -9.96 -12.36 -27.75
N GLY A 219 -11.00 -12.40 -28.58
CA GLY A 219 -12.14 -11.50 -28.42
C GLY A 219 -12.91 -11.72 -27.11
N PRO A 220 -14.04 -11.03 -26.88
CA PRO A 220 -14.71 -11.01 -25.59
C PRO A 220 -15.12 -12.42 -25.15
N ARG A 221 -14.52 -12.87 -24.04
CA ARG A 221 -14.73 -14.22 -23.50
C ARG A 221 -14.86 -14.16 -21.99
N GLU A 222 -15.77 -14.97 -21.46
CA GLU A 222 -15.89 -15.18 -20.03
C GLU A 222 -15.32 -16.55 -19.62
N ARG A 223 -14.61 -16.55 -18.50
CA ARG A 223 -14.15 -17.75 -17.78
C ARG A 223 -14.55 -17.65 -16.33
N GLU A 224 -14.58 -18.80 -15.68
CA GLU A 224 -15.02 -18.93 -14.30
C GLU A 224 -14.13 -19.86 -13.50
N GLY A 225 -14.20 -19.72 -12.17
CA GLY A 225 -13.51 -20.56 -11.20
C GLY A 225 -14.25 -20.53 -9.87
N GLU A 226 -14.14 -21.59 -9.08
CA GLU A 226 -14.90 -21.74 -7.84
C GLU A 226 -13.96 -22.09 -6.68
N ASN A 227 -14.17 -21.47 -5.52
CA ASN A 227 -13.43 -21.78 -4.30
C ASN A 227 -14.32 -21.64 -3.07
N PHE A 228 -14.05 -22.42 -2.03
CA PHE A 228 -14.70 -22.27 -0.73
C PHE A 228 -13.99 -21.19 0.08
N LEU A 229 -14.74 -20.18 0.52
CA LEU A 229 -14.21 -19.08 1.32
C LEU A 229 -14.81 -19.10 2.72
N ALA A 230 -13.96 -18.92 3.74
CA ALA A 230 -14.41 -18.55 5.07
C ALA A 230 -14.95 -17.10 5.06
N ALA A 231 -15.68 -16.69 6.09
CA ALA A 231 -15.95 -15.26 6.30
C ALA A 231 -14.64 -14.52 6.64
N GLY A 232 -14.47 -13.31 6.11
CA GLY A 232 -13.29 -12.48 6.36
C GLY A 232 -12.66 -11.94 5.08
N ALA A 233 -11.43 -11.46 5.21
CA ALA A 233 -10.65 -10.90 4.10
C ALA A 233 -9.83 -11.99 3.39
N HIS A 234 -9.89 -12.01 2.06
CA HIS A 234 -9.15 -12.91 1.18
C HIS A 234 -8.30 -12.09 0.23
N ARG A 235 -7.01 -12.43 0.09
CA ARG A 235 -6.13 -11.71 -0.85
C ARG A 235 -6.63 -11.91 -2.26
N LEU A 236 -6.79 -10.83 -3.00
CA LEU A 236 -7.27 -10.81 -4.37
C LEU A 236 -6.23 -10.14 -5.26
N GLU A 237 -5.90 -10.80 -6.37
CA GLU A 237 -5.16 -10.20 -7.47
C GLU A 237 -5.90 -10.48 -8.78
N VAL A 238 -6.12 -9.43 -9.57
CA VAL A 238 -6.78 -9.52 -10.88
C VAL A 238 -5.94 -8.77 -11.89
N SER A 239 -5.57 -9.42 -12.98
CA SER A 239 -4.78 -8.81 -14.04
C SER A 239 -5.45 -8.96 -15.40
N MET A 240 -5.13 -8.05 -16.31
CA MET A 240 -5.66 -7.98 -17.66
C MET A 240 -4.60 -7.39 -18.58
N CYS A 241 -4.52 -7.89 -19.81
CA CYS A 241 -3.79 -7.23 -20.89
C CYS A 241 -4.66 -7.18 -22.14
N ASP A 242 -4.66 -6.03 -22.82
CA ASP A 242 -5.35 -5.81 -24.09
C ASP A 242 -4.32 -5.39 -25.15
N LYS A 243 -4.27 -6.12 -26.27
CA LYS A 243 -3.36 -5.85 -27.39
C LYS A 243 -4.09 -5.30 -28.63
N GLY A 244 -5.42 -5.30 -28.65
CA GLY A 244 -6.23 -5.15 -29.85
C GLY A 244 -7.35 -4.12 -29.71
N LEU A 245 -8.40 -4.32 -30.52
CA LEU A 245 -9.62 -3.50 -30.51
C LEU A 245 -10.77 -4.38 -29.98
N GLY A 246 -11.47 -3.95 -28.94
CA GLY A 246 -12.61 -4.72 -28.40
C GLY A 246 -12.78 -4.71 -26.88
N GLU A 247 -12.05 -3.85 -26.17
CA GLU A 247 -11.87 -3.83 -24.72
C GLU A 247 -13.11 -4.23 -23.91
N SER A 248 -12.96 -5.28 -23.12
CA SER A 248 -13.88 -5.61 -22.03
C SER A 248 -13.06 -6.05 -20.82
N PHE A 249 -13.43 -5.61 -19.62
CA PHE A 249 -12.84 -6.14 -18.39
C PHE A 249 -13.84 -6.02 -17.25
N LYS A 250 -14.42 -7.15 -16.85
CA LYS A 250 -15.47 -7.20 -15.82
C LYS A 250 -15.28 -8.40 -14.90
N MET A 251 -15.41 -8.16 -13.60
CA MET A 251 -15.39 -9.20 -12.58
C MET A 251 -16.79 -9.36 -11.95
N HIS A 252 -17.27 -10.60 -11.92
CA HIS A 252 -18.51 -10.97 -11.25
C HIS A 252 -18.25 -12.10 -10.26
N TYR A 253 -19.17 -12.27 -9.32
CA TYR A 253 -19.18 -13.42 -8.43
C TYR A 253 -20.61 -13.89 -8.13
N GLU A 254 -20.72 -15.16 -7.74
CA GLU A 254 -21.93 -15.83 -7.26
C GLU A 254 -21.58 -16.57 -5.97
N GLY A 255 -22.35 -16.38 -4.92
CA GLY A 255 -22.17 -17.11 -3.67
C GLY A 255 -23.08 -16.63 -2.55
N PRO A 256 -22.86 -17.07 -1.31
CA PRO A 256 -23.69 -16.73 -0.15
C PRO A 256 -23.97 -15.22 0.01
N ASP A 257 -22.97 -14.36 -0.19
CA ASP A 257 -23.12 -12.90 -0.06
C ASP A 257 -23.97 -12.26 -1.14
N SER A 258 -24.13 -12.90 -2.29
CA SER A 258 -25.01 -12.45 -3.38
C SER A 258 -26.35 -13.17 -3.42
N GLY A 259 -26.66 -14.00 -2.41
CA GLY A 259 -27.84 -14.87 -2.43
C GLY A 259 -27.79 -15.92 -3.54
N ASN A 260 -26.58 -16.37 -3.91
CA ASN A 260 -26.30 -17.28 -5.02
C ASN A 260 -26.78 -16.76 -6.38
N ALA A 261 -26.81 -15.44 -6.57
CA ALA A 261 -26.99 -14.82 -7.88
C ALA A 261 -25.65 -14.28 -8.40
N LYS A 262 -25.40 -14.43 -9.71
CA LYS A 262 -24.26 -13.79 -10.35
C LYS A 262 -24.47 -12.28 -10.38
N VAL A 263 -23.57 -11.55 -9.71
CA VAL A 263 -23.60 -10.07 -9.64
C VAL A 263 -22.21 -9.51 -9.90
N THR A 264 -22.12 -8.25 -10.34
CA THR A 264 -20.84 -7.53 -10.35
C THR A 264 -20.33 -7.45 -8.92
N VAL A 265 -19.03 -7.70 -8.72
CA VAL A 265 -18.46 -7.68 -7.38
C VAL A 265 -18.66 -6.29 -6.76
N PRO A 266 -19.39 -6.16 -5.63
CA PRO A 266 -19.74 -4.85 -5.09
C PRO A 266 -18.51 -4.07 -4.62
N ARG A 267 -18.52 -2.75 -4.84
CA ARG A 267 -17.46 -1.85 -4.37
C ARG A 267 -17.17 -2.00 -2.87
N SER A 268 -18.23 -2.24 -2.08
CA SER A 268 -18.16 -2.35 -0.63
C SER A 268 -17.36 -3.55 -0.11
N VAL A 269 -17.16 -4.58 -0.93
CA VAL A 269 -16.43 -5.80 -0.55
C VAL A 269 -14.99 -5.83 -1.06
N LEU A 270 -14.58 -4.82 -1.84
CA LEU A 270 -13.21 -4.70 -2.33
C LEU A 270 -12.44 -3.72 -1.45
N LYS A 271 -11.28 -4.16 -0.97
CA LYS A 271 -10.44 -3.36 -0.08
C LYS A 271 -8.97 -3.43 -0.49
N HIS A 272 -8.21 -2.39 -0.19
CA HIS A 272 -6.76 -2.41 -0.29
C HIS A 272 -6.15 -2.22 1.10
N GLU A 273 -4.94 -2.73 1.29
CA GLU A 273 -4.20 -2.41 2.50
C GLU A 273 -3.80 -0.94 2.44
N ILE A 274 -4.18 -0.17 3.47
CA ILE A 274 -3.66 1.17 3.66
C ILE A 274 -2.17 1.00 3.93
N LYS A 275 -1.33 1.30 2.94
CA LYS A 275 0.11 1.48 3.19
C LYS A 275 0.22 2.49 4.32
N HIS A 276 1.03 2.20 5.32
CA HIS A 276 1.32 3.17 6.36
C HIS A 276 2.07 4.34 5.71
N LEU A 277 1.31 5.31 5.20
CA LEU A 277 1.82 6.53 4.61
C LEU A 277 2.34 7.38 5.78
N SER A 278 3.64 7.61 5.83
CA SER A 278 4.20 8.67 6.65
C SER A 278 3.87 10.03 6.05
N ASP A 279 3.84 11.07 6.86
CA ASP A 279 3.64 12.44 6.37
C ASP A 279 4.67 12.79 5.30
N GLY A 280 4.20 13.38 4.20
CA GLY A 280 5.02 13.85 3.08
C GLY A 280 4.71 13.18 1.75
N LEU A 281 5.37 13.67 0.71
CA LEU A 281 5.34 13.14 -0.65
C LEU A 281 6.73 12.62 -1.01
N GLU A 282 6.81 11.48 -1.69
CA GLU A 282 8.07 11.03 -2.27
C GLU A 282 8.31 11.79 -3.57
N CYS A 283 9.40 12.56 -3.62
CA CYS A 283 9.81 13.31 -4.80
C CYS A 283 11.03 12.65 -5.44
N VAL A 284 10.87 12.24 -6.69
CA VAL A 284 11.92 11.68 -7.54
C VAL A 284 12.43 12.76 -8.49
N TYR A 285 13.74 12.97 -8.50
CA TYR A 285 14.41 13.96 -9.34
C TYR A 285 14.96 13.35 -10.62
N PHE A 286 14.82 14.06 -11.74
CA PHE A 286 15.30 13.70 -13.06
C PHE A 286 16.23 14.81 -13.55
N TYR A 287 17.53 14.58 -13.45
CA TYR A 287 18.54 15.59 -13.79
C TYR A 287 18.87 15.60 -15.28
N ASN A 288 19.20 16.78 -15.80
CA ASN A 288 19.64 17.01 -17.17
C ASN A 288 18.62 16.58 -18.24
N GLN A 289 17.36 16.55 -17.85
CA GLN A 289 16.21 16.16 -18.66
C GLN A 289 15.15 17.27 -18.70
N ALA A 290 15.47 18.46 -18.16
CA ALA A 290 14.50 19.54 -18.09
C ALA A 290 14.18 20.11 -19.46
N GLN A 291 12.87 20.29 -19.65
CA GLN A 291 12.27 21.01 -20.75
C GLN A 291 11.29 22.00 -20.13
N CYS A 292 11.02 23.13 -20.77
CA CYS A 292 10.07 24.10 -20.22
C CYS A 292 8.66 23.54 -20.20
N MET A 293 8.40 22.55 -21.07
CA MET A 293 7.26 21.66 -20.95
C MET A 293 7.67 20.43 -20.16
N VAL A 294 6.87 20.06 -19.16
CA VAL A 294 7.05 18.81 -18.42
C VAL A 294 6.98 17.64 -19.41
N PRO A 295 8.07 16.86 -19.59
CA PRO A 295 8.09 15.68 -20.44
C PRO A 295 7.47 14.48 -19.71
N ASP A 296 7.29 13.36 -20.41
CA ASP A 296 6.86 12.12 -19.74
C ASP A 296 8.00 11.56 -18.85
N LEU A 297 7.94 11.92 -17.57
CA LEU A 297 8.89 11.47 -16.56
C LEU A 297 8.84 9.97 -16.29
N GLY A 298 7.78 9.26 -16.71
CA GLY A 298 7.71 7.80 -16.60
C GLY A 298 8.74 7.05 -17.46
N THR A 299 9.29 7.73 -18.47
CA THR A 299 10.37 7.20 -19.32
C THR A 299 11.77 7.69 -18.92
N GLY A 300 11.83 8.61 -17.94
CA GLY A 300 13.07 9.25 -17.50
C GLY A 300 13.93 8.36 -16.62
N SER A 301 15.23 8.68 -16.55
CA SER A 301 16.14 8.03 -15.60
C SER A 301 16.17 8.78 -14.27
N PRO A 302 15.75 8.16 -13.15
CA PRO A 302 15.72 8.83 -11.85
C PRO A 302 17.14 9.04 -11.29
N GLY A 303 17.37 10.20 -10.68
CA GLY A 303 18.65 10.57 -10.05
C GLY A 303 18.69 10.31 -8.55
N ASN A 304 17.72 10.82 -7.80
CA ASN A 304 17.50 10.50 -6.38
C ASN A 304 16.03 10.68 -6.01
N SER A 305 15.64 10.07 -4.89
CA SER A 305 14.35 10.33 -4.23
C SER A 305 14.54 10.86 -2.82
N VAL A 306 13.53 11.56 -2.33
CA VAL A 306 13.46 12.12 -0.97
C VAL A 306 11.99 12.26 -0.58
N VAL A 307 11.68 12.06 0.70
CA VAL A 307 10.35 12.38 1.25
C VAL A 307 10.36 13.82 1.73
N VAL A 308 9.48 14.64 1.17
CA VAL A 308 9.31 16.06 1.55
C VAL A 308 7.96 16.27 2.23
N PRO A 309 7.88 17.10 3.28
CA PRO A 309 6.60 17.40 3.93
C PRO A 309 5.68 18.27 3.06
N ASP A 310 6.26 18.98 2.08
CA ASP A 310 5.58 19.92 1.22
C ASP A 310 6.40 20.13 -0.09
N ILE A 311 5.75 20.68 -1.12
CA ILE A 311 6.38 20.99 -2.42
C ILE A 311 6.57 22.51 -2.50
N PHE A 312 7.49 23.05 -1.71
CA PHE A 312 7.91 24.45 -1.80
C PHE A 312 9.41 24.56 -2.00
N MET A 313 9.83 25.63 -2.69
CA MET A 313 11.22 26.04 -2.68
C MET A 313 11.53 26.78 -1.39
N GLU A 314 12.61 26.37 -0.71
CA GLU A 314 13.16 27.07 0.44
C GLU A 314 14.50 27.69 0.02
N MET A 315 14.61 29.02 0.04
CA MET A 315 15.83 29.75 -0.36
C MET A 315 16.31 29.38 -1.78
N GLY A 316 15.38 29.32 -2.74
CA GLY A 316 15.70 29.07 -4.15
C GLY A 316 15.96 27.60 -4.51
N ARG A 317 15.71 26.67 -3.58
CA ARG A 317 16.02 25.26 -3.80
C ARG A 317 14.91 24.36 -3.29
N PHE A 318 14.58 23.34 -4.07
CA PHE A 318 13.77 22.24 -3.59
C PHE A 318 14.59 21.34 -2.64
N ARG A 319 13.92 20.87 -1.59
CA ARG A 319 14.50 19.96 -0.61
C ARG A 319 14.96 18.67 -1.28
N GLY A 320 16.26 18.37 -1.21
CA GLY A 320 16.85 17.16 -1.79
C GLY A 320 17.29 17.28 -3.25
N ALA A 321 17.12 18.45 -3.89
CA ALA A 321 17.66 18.74 -5.21
C ALA A 321 19.20 18.88 -5.16
N ARG A 322 19.90 18.13 -6.02
CA ARG A 322 21.36 18.13 -6.13
C ARG A 322 21.90 19.29 -6.99
N GLN A 323 21.05 19.90 -7.81
CA GLN A 323 21.37 21.07 -8.64
C GLN A 323 20.22 22.06 -8.62
N GLY A 324 20.53 23.34 -8.85
CA GLY A 324 19.55 24.43 -8.81
C GLY A 324 18.68 24.54 -10.07
N ASN A 325 19.22 24.15 -11.23
CA ASN A 325 18.53 24.26 -12.52
C ASN A 325 18.69 22.97 -13.34
N ASN A 326 17.98 22.88 -14.47
CA ASN A 326 18.02 21.77 -15.41
C ASN A 326 17.66 20.42 -14.76
N PHE A 327 16.56 20.40 -14.02
CA PHE A 327 15.98 19.17 -13.47
C PHE A 327 14.45 19.17 -13.60
N CYS A 328 13.87 17.98 -13.60
CA CYS A 328 12.45 17.81 -13.32
C CYS A 328 12.28 17.04 -12.03
N LEU A 329 11.11 17.17 -11.41
CA LEU A 329 10.72 16.38 -10.26
C LEU A 329 9.31 15.80 -10.48
N ARG A 330 9.11 14.60 -9.95
CA ARG A 330 7.79 14.00 -9.75
C ARG A 330 7.60 13.75 -8.27
N CYS A 331 6.70 14.47 -7.63
CA CYS A 331 6.25 14.18 -6.28
C CYS A 331 4.98 13.36 -6.33
N SER A 332 4.98 12.19 -5.68
CA SER A 332 3.82 11.32 -5.57
C SER A 332 3.51 10.96 -4.13
N GLY A 333 2.23 10.72 -3.86
CA GLY A 333 1.73 10.27 -2.57
C GLY A 333 0.21 10.27 -2.55
N GLN A 334 -0.39 10.37 -1.36
CA GLN A 334 -1.84 10.47 -1.25
C GLN A 334 -2.29 11.71 -0.49
N LEU A 335 -3.33 12.34 -1.01
CA LEU A 335 -4.10 13.39 -0.36
C LEU A 335 -5.25 12.77 0.43
N SER A 336 -5.22 12.93 1.76
CA SER A 336 -6.32 12.55 2.63
C SER A 336 -7.32 13.69 2.80
N VAL A 337 -8.53 13.51 2.28
CA VAL A 337 -9.66 14.45 2.42
C VAL A 337 -10.53 14.00 3.57
N LYS A 338 -10.60 14.81 4.63
CA LYS A 338 -11.44 14.51 5.81
C LYS A 338 -12.87 15.01 5.65
N THR A 339 -13.06 16.13 4.95
CA THR A 339 -14.35 16.79 4.80
C THR A 339 -14.71 16.83 3.33
N PRO A 340 -15.86 16.26 2.90
CA PRO A 340 -16.30 16.39 1.52
C PRO A 340 -16.52 17.85 1.13
N GLY A 341 -16.17 18.24 -0.10
CA GLY A 341 -16.36 19.61 -0.58
C GLY A 341 -15.72 19.90 -1.93
N ASN A 342 -15.93 21.12 -2.43
CA ASN A 342 -15.19 21.64 -3.59
C ASN A 342 -13.82 22.15 -3.15
N TYR A 343 -12.77 21.56 -3.70
CA TYR A 343 -11.39 21.94 -3.44
C TYR A 343 -10.80 22.63 -4.67
N LYS A 344 -10.09 23.73 -4.43
CA LYS A 344 -9.24 24.37 -5.42
C LYS A 344 -7.79 24.01 -5.16
N PHE A 345 -7.10 23.63 -6.22
CA PHE A 345 -5.68 23.29 -6.24
C PHE A 345 -4.96 24.33 -7.07
N PHE A 346 -3.75 24.70 -6.65
CA PHE A 346 -2.95 25.73 -7.28
C PHE A 346 -1.54 25.19 -7.50
N THR A 347 -0.95 25.54 -8.62
CA THR A 347 0.50 25.40 -8.84
C THR A 347 1.05 26.74 -9.30
N SER A 348 2.15 27.18 -8.70
CA SER A 348 2.96 28.32 -9.15
C SER A 348 4.34 27.80 -9.54
N SER A 349 4.78 28.10 -10.75
CA SER A 349 6.11 27.71 -11.24
C SER A 349 6.59 28.69 -12.30
N ASP A 350 7.90 28.99 -12.28
CA ASP A 350 8.66 29.38 -13.47
C ASP A 350 8.90 28.09 -14.28
N ASP A 351 8.58 28.09 -15.57
CA ASP A 351 8.35 26.92 -16.42
C ASP A 351 7.21 25.97 -15.95
N GLY A 352 7.13 24.80 -16.59
CA GLY A 352 5.98 23.90 -16.53
C GLY A 352 5.78 23.18 -15.20
N SER A 353 4.54 23.21 -14.70
CA SER A 353 4.05 22.28 -13.67
C SER A 353 2.70 21.66 -14.02
N LEU A 354 2.47 20.44 -13.55
CA LEU A 354 1.25 19.66 -13.76
C LEU A 354 0.84 19.01 -12.44
N LEU A 355 -0.44 19.12 -12.08
CA LEU A 355 -1.01 18.43 -10.93
C LEU A 355 -2.08 17.46 -11.41
N TYR A 356 -1.94 16.20 -10.97
CA TYR A 356 -2.87 15.12 -11.21
C TYR A 356 -3.46 14.64 -9.90
N LEU A 357 -4.77 14.37 -9.91
CA LEU A 357 -5.47 13.77 -8.78
C LEU A 357 -6.22 12.52 -9.27
N SER A 358 -5.84 11.37 -8.73
CA SER A 358 -6.31 10.05 -9.15
C SER A 358 -6.13 9.83 -10.66
N GLY A 359 -4.97 10.22 -11.20
CA GLY A 359 -4.64 10.07 -12.63
C GLY A 359 -5.29 11.08 -13.57
N GLU A 360 -6.23 11.91 -13.09
CA GLU A 360 -6.82 12.99 -13.89
C GLU A 360 -6.04 14.29 -13.70
N LYS A 361 -5.65 14.94 -14.81
CA LYS A 361 -4.99 16.24 -14.78
C LYS A 361 -5.95 17.30 -14.25
N LEU A 362 -5.61 17.89 -13.11
CA LEU A 362 -6.43 18.86 -12.40
C LEU A 362 -5.90 20.30 -12.56
N VAL A 363 -4.58 20.48 -12.55
CA VAL A 363 -3.95 21.78 -12.85
C VAL A 363 -2.98 21.59 -14.01
N ASP A 364 -3.15 22.39 -15.05
CA ASP A 364 -2.23 22.46 -16.19
C ASP A 364 -1.55 23.83 -16.19
N ASN A 365 -0.33 23.85 -15.67
CA ASN A 365 0.56 25.00 -15.72
C ASN A 365 1.76 24.71 -16.62
N ASN A 366 1.59 23.96 -17.71
CA ASN A 366 2.71 23.55 -18.54
C ASN A 366 3.19 24.66 -19.50
N GLY A 367 4.46 24.60 -19.89
CA GLY A 367 5.04 25.41 -20.98
C GLY A 367 6.14 26.37 -20.57
N CYS A 368 6.77 26.99 -21.58
CA CYS A 368 7.77 28.03 -21.42
C CYS A 368 7.13 29.35 -20.96
N HIS A 369 7.29 29.70 -19.68
CA HIS A 369 6.81 30.97 -19.13
C HIS A 369 7.54 31.28 -17.83
N GLY A 370 7.63 32.58 -17.50
CA GLY A 370 8.01 33.03 -16.15
C GLY A 370 7.04 32.55 -15.07
N GLU A 371 7.36 32.84 -13.80
CA GLU A 371 6.49 32.48 -12.67
C GLU A 371 5.03 32.88 -12.92
N ARG A 372 4.14 31.89 -12.88
CA ARG A 372 2.70 32.11 -12.93
C ARG A 372 1.96 31.05 -12.13
N GLU A 373 0.83 31.46 -11.57
CA GLU A 373 -0.10 30.56 -10.90
C GLU A 373 -1.21 30.08 -11.86
N ARG A 374 -1.53 28.79 -11.78
CA ARG A 374 -2.74 28.20 -12.35
C ARG A 374 -3.51 27.46 -11.28
N GLN A 375 -4.80 27.27 -11.53
CA GLN A 375 -5.68 26.57 -10.62
C GLN A 375 -6.55 25.53 -11.33
N GLY A 376 -7.03 24.57 -10.55
CA GLY A 376 -8.04 23.59 -10.90
C GLY A 376 -9.02 23.42 -9.75
N GLU A 377 -10.25 23.00 -10.04
CA GLU A 377 -11.28 22.78 -9.02
C GLU A 377 -11.91 21.39 -9.20
N LYS A 378 -12.08 20.66 -8.10
CA LYS A 378 -12.73 19.35 -8.09
C LYS A 378 -13.50 19.13 -6.80
N PHE A 379 -14.71 18.57 -6.91
CA PHE A 379 -15.42 18.06 -5.75
C PHE A 379 -14.74 16.78 -5.27
N LEU A 380 -14.36 16.73 -4.00
CA LEU A 380 -13.79 15.56 -3.36
C LEU A 380 -14.72 15.08 -2.24
N ALA A 381 -15.00 13.78 -2.23
CA ALA A 381 -15.59 13.13 -1.07
C ALA A 381 -14.52 12.95 0.02
N ALA A 382 -14.94 12.57 1.23
CA ALA A 382 -13.99 12.11 2.23
C ALA A 382 -13.34 10.81 1.73
N GLY A 383 -12.02 10.72 1.82
CA GLY A 383 -11.28 9.60 1.25
C GLY A 383 -9.80 9.90 1.06
N SER A 384 -9.11 9.00 0.39
CA SER A 384 -7.71 9.15 0.00
C SER A 384 -7.61 9.19 -1.52
N TYR A 385 -6.81 10.10 -2.04
CA TYR A 385 -6.67 10.34 -3.47
C TYR A 385 -5.19 10.32 -3.85
N ASP A 386 -4.82 9.57 -4.88
CA ASP A 386 -3.45 9.63 -5.41
C ASP A 386 -3.18 11.04 -5.94
N LEU A 387 -2.07 11.63 -5.50
CA LEU A 387 -1.62 12.95 -5.90
C LEU A 387 -0.29 12.79 -6.61
N VAL A 388 -0.20 13.34 -7.82
CA VAL A 388 1.06 13.45 -8.56
C VAL A 388 1.26 14.89 -8.97
N VAL A 389 2.43 15.44 -8.66
CA VAL A 389 2.86 16.77 -9.10
C VAL A 389 4.14 16.60 -9.89
N ASP A 390 4.10 16.96 -11.16
CA ASP A 390 5.28 17.01 -12.03
C ASP A 390 5.66 18.46 -12.28
N MET A 391 6.96 18.76 -12.27
CA MET A 391 7.48 20.08 -12.54
C MET A 391 8.87 19.99 -13.16
N CYS A 392 9.23 20.97 -14.01
CA CYS A 392 10.57 21.11 -14.54
C CYS A 392 11.10 22.52 -14.35
N GLU A 393 12.38 22.60 -13.97
CA GLU A 393 13.14 23.82 -13.81
C GLU A 393 14.28 23.82 -14.84
N MET A 394 14.19 24.61 -15.90
CA MET A 394 15.26 24.72 -16.91
C MET A 394 16.29 25.81 -16.54
N GLY A 395 15.87 26.83 -15.78
CA GLY A 395 16.62 28.02 -15.40
C GLY A 395 15.86 29.29 -15.80
N GLY A 396 15.74 30.23 -14.85
CA GLY A 396 14.90 31.42 -14.95
C GLY A 396 14.97 32.20 -13.64
N GLY A 397 14.10 33.18 -13.42
CA GLY A 397 14.09 33.90 -12.13
C GLY A 397 13.26 33.13 -11.13
N GLU A 398 13.85 32.75 -9.99
CA GLU A 398 13.19 32.00 -8.90
C GLU A 398 11.93 32.65 -8.34
#